data_AF-A0A0G1G884-F1
#
_entry.id   AF-A0A0G1G884-F1
#
_cell.length_a   1.000
_cell.length_b   1.000
_cell.length_c   1.000
_cell.angle_alpha   90.00
_cell.angle_beta   90.00
_cell.angle_gamma   90.00
#
_symmetry.space_group_name_H-M   'P 1'
#
loop_
_entity.id
_entity.type
_entity.pdbx_description
1 polymer ?
#
loop_
_entity_poly.entity_id
_entity_poly.type
_entity_poly.pdbx_seq_one_letter_code
_entity_poly.pdbx_strand_id
1 'polypeptide(L)' 'MPIGRSVTNGRWRYTSVIPYKGDDSWVEGTILKAIDCLKSDTIPAPNADCDYCRYRKAVREVE' A
#
# COMPACT_ATOMS: atom_id res chain seq x y z
N MET A 1 32.03 -47.39 -8.54
CA MET A 1 30.78 -47.59 -7.77
C MET A 1 31.16 -47.63 -6.29
N PRO A 2 30.55 -46.87 -5.36
CA PRO A 2 29.81 -45.62 -5.46
C PRO A 2 30.62 -44.42 -4.91
N ILE A 3 30.13 -43.22 -5.21
CA ILE A 3 30.76 -41.92 -4.92
C ILE A 3 30.02 -41.36 -3.69
N GLY A 4 30.67 -41.28 -2.52
CA GLY A 4 30.05 -40.83 -1.27
C GLY A 4 30.56 -39.45 -0.86
N ARG A 5 29.83 -38.38 -1.24
CA ARG A 5 30.19 -36.98 -1.01
C ARG A 5 30.03 -36.63 0.49
N SER A 6 31.10 -36.13 1.12
CA SER A 6 31.10 -35.66 2.50
C SER A 6 30.10 -34.51 2.68
N VAL A 7 29.02 -34.74 3.43
CA VAL A 7 28.00 -33.74 3.74
C VAL A 7 28.57 -32.78 4.80
N THR A 8 28.96 -31.58 4.39
CA THR A 8 29.28 -30.50 5.32
C THR A 8 27.97 -29.97 5.93
N ASN A 9 27.85 -30.00 7.25
CA ASN A 9 26.70 -29.49 7.99
C ASN A 9 26.44 -28.01 7.71
N GLY A 10 25.51 -27.73 6.79
CA GLY A 10 25.00 -26.39 6.53
C GLY A 10 24.15 -25.90 7.71
N ARG A 11 24.59 -24.82 8.37
CA ARG A 11 23.85 -24.18 9.45
C ARG A 11 22.69 -23.38 8.86
N TRP A 12 21.49 -23.95 8.92
CA TRP A 12 20.25 -23.27 8.54
C TRP A 12 20.00 -22.07 9.48
N ARG A 13 19.93 -20.87 8.93
CA ARG A 13 19.39 -19.71 9.65
C ARG A 13 17.88 -19.77 9.50
N TYR A 14 17.21 -20.14 10.58
CA TYR A 14 15.75 -20.01 10.70
C TYR A 14 15.41 -18.52 10.72
N THR A 15 14.81 -18.04 9.63
CA THR A 15 14.11 -16.75 9.61
C THR A 15 12.68 -17.03 10.03
N SER A 16 12.29 -16.59 11.22
CA SER A 16 10.90 -16.57 11.65
C SER A 16 10.10 -15.65 10.73
N VAL A 17 9.41 -16.23 9.75
CA VAL A 17 8.38 -15.52 9.00
C VAL A 17 7.27 -15.18 9.99
N ILE A 18 7.14 -13.90 10.34
CA ILE A 18 6.03 -13.42 11.17
C ILE A 18 4.78 -13.57 10.30
N PRO A 19 3.77 -14.36 10.71
CA PRO A 19 2.53 -14.47 9.94
C PRO A 19 1.85 -13.10 9.95
N TYR A 20 1.78 -12.47 8.77
CA TYR A 20 1.06 -11.21 8.60
C TYR A 20 -0.44 -11.51 8.65
N LYS A 21 -1.06 -11.31 9.82
CA LYS A 21 -2.51 -11.18 9.93
C LYS A 21 -2.90 -9.76 9.57
N GLY A 22 -2.95 -9.47 8.28
CA GLY A 22 -3.56 -8.24 7.78
C GLY A 22 -5.07 -8.42 7.75
N ASP A 23 -5.80 -7.56 8.46
CA ASP A 23 -7.24 -7.40 8.25
C ASP A 23 -7.44 -6.55 6.98
N ASP A 24 -8.00 -7.15 5.95
CA ASP A 24 -8.35 -6.52 4.67
C ASP A 24 -9.81 -6.03 4.64
N SER A 25 -10.54 -6.15 5.76
CA SER A 25 -11.95 -5.77 5.90
C SER A 25 -12.21 -4.29 5.57
N TRP A 26 -11.21 -3.42 5.69
CA TRP A 26 -11.33 -1.99 5.35
C TRP A 26 -11.28 -1.71 3.84
N VAL A 27 -10.74 -2.63 3.05
CA VAL A 27 -10.44 -2.41 1.63
C VAL A 27 -11.71 -2.27 0.82
N GLU A 28 -12.65 -3.21 0.96
CA GLU A 28 -13.91 -3.22 0.20
C GLU A 28 -14.75 -1.97 0.47
N GLY A 29 -14.93 -1.61 1.75
CA GLY A 29 -15.67 -0.40 2.13
C GLY A 29 -15.01 0.90 1.63
N THR A 30 -13.69 0.93 1.53
CA THR A 30 -12.96 2.09 1.00
C THR A 30 -13.09 2.20 -0.52
N ILE A 31 -13.07 1.07 -1.23
CA ILE A 31 -13.27 1.02 -2.68
C ILE A 31 -14.67 1.51 -3.05
N LEU A 32 -15.71 1.05 -2.35
CA LEU A 32 -17.08 1.50 -2.60
C LEU A 32 -17.23 3.02 -2.39
N LYS A 33 -16.68 3.55 -1.30
CA LYS A 33 -16.67 5.01 -1.04
C LYS A 33 -15.93 5.80 -2.14
N ALA A 34 -14.82 5.27 -2.66
CA ALA A 34 -14.09 5.90 -3.74
C ALA A 34 -14.90 5.91 -5.05
N ILE A 35 -15.59 4.81 -5.37
CA ILE A 35 -16.47 4.72 -6.54
C ILE A 35 -17.63 5.70 -6.41
N ASP A 36 -18.27 5.77 -5.24
CA ASP A 36 -19.36 6.71 -4.99
C ASP A 36 -18.89 8.17 -5.12
N CYS A 37 -17.69 8.47 -4.62
CA CYS A 37 -17.07 9.79 -4.78
C CYS A 37 -16.80 10.13 -6.26
N LEU A 38 -16.41 9.15 -7.09
CA LEU A 38 -16.16 9.35 -8.52
C LEU A 38 -17.44 9.46 -9.35
N LYS A 39 -18.53 8.81 -8.91
CA LYS A 39 -19.84 8.88 -9.56
C LYS A 39 -20.66 10.09 -9.13
N SER A 40 -20.27 10.77 -8.06
CA SER A 40 -20.94 11.99 -7.61
C SER A 40 -20.72 13.12 -8.62
N ASP A 41 -21.81 13.81 -9.00
CA ASP A 41 -21.74 15.05 -9.79
C ASP A 41 -21.13 16.23 -9.00
N THR A 42 -20.98 16.07 -7.69
CA THR A 42 -20.38 17.08 -6.81
C THR A 42 -18.94 16.71 -6.48
N ILE A 43 -18.01 17.59 -6.87
CA ILE A 43 -16.59 17.46 -6.54
C ILE A 43 -16.42 17.69 -5.02
N PRO A 44 -15.77 16.77 -4.29
CA PRO A 44 -15.56 16.94 -2.86
C PRO A 44 -14.67 18.14 -2.56
N ALA A 45 -14.87 18.76 -1.40
CA ALA A 45 -14.04 19.86 -0.95
C ALA A 45 -12.57 19.41 -0.80
N PRO A 46 -11.60 20.22 -1.26
CA PRO A 46 -10.19 19.89 -1.08
C PRO A 46 -9.85 19.83 0.41
N ASN A 47 -9.11 18.80 0.80
CA ASN A 47 -8.61 18.70 2.17
C ASN A 47 -7.52 19.76 2.40
N ALA A 48 -7.53 20.42 3.56
CA ALA A 48 -6.56 21.46 3.93
C ALA A 48 -5.13 20.91 4.02
N ASP A 49 -4.98 19.65 4.42
CA ASP A 49 -3.69 18.96 4.56
C ASP A 49 -3.23 18.26 3.28
N CYS A 50 -3.93 18.43 2.14
CA CYS A 50 -3.51 17.85 0.87
C CYS A 50 -2.48 18.76 0.18
N ASP A 51 -1.23 18.32 0.12
CA ASP A 51 -0.13 19.05 -0.54
C ASP A 51 -0.41 19.35 -2.01
N TYR A 52 -1.09 18.42 -2.71
CA TYR A 52 -1.48 18.63 -4.11
C TYR A 52 -2.55 19.73 -4.25
N CYS A 53 -3.54 19.76 -3.37
CA CYS A 53 -4.55 20.82 -3.35
C CYS A 53 -3.92 22.19 -3.06
N ARG A 54 -2.96 22.24 -2.13
CA ARG A 54 -2.19 23.46 -1.81
C ARG A 54 -1.38 23.94 -3.00
N TYR A 55 -0.66 23.04 -3.67
CA TYR A 55 0.10 23.37 -4.88
C TYR A 55 -0.79 23.95 -5.98
N ARG A 56 -1.92 23.29 -6.28
CA ARG A 56 -2.86 23.78 -7.31
C ARG A 56 -3.44 25.16 -6.99
N LYS A 57 -3.66 25.46 -5.71
CA LYS A 57 -4.12 26.78 -5.27
C LYS A 57 -3.03 27.84 -5.50
N ALA A 58 -1.80 27.56 -5.09
CA ALA A 58 -0.68 28.47 -5.29
C ALA A 58 -0.41 28.76 -6.77
N VAL A 59 -0.51 27.77 -7.65
CA VAL A 59 -0.37 27.97 -9.10
C VAL A 59 -1.46 28.89 -9.65
N ARG A 60 -2.71 28.71 -9.24
CA ARG A 60 -3.83 29.58 -9.64
C ARG A 60 -3.70 31.03 -9.19
N GLU A 61 -2.95 31.30 -8.13
CA GLU A 61 -2.71 32.66 -7.62
C GLU A 61 -1.61 33.40 -8.41
N VAL A 62 -0.83 32.67 -9.22
CA VAL A 62 0.29 33.22 -10.00
C VAL A 62 -0.04 33.38 -11.49
N GLU A 63 -1.08 32.71 -11.99
CA GLU A 63 -1.66 32.93 -13.33
C GLU A 63 -2.37 34.29 -13.43
#